data_AF-A0A943NYE1-F1
#
_entry.id   AF-A0A943NYE1-F1
#
_cell.length_a   1.000
_cell.length_b   1.000
_cell.length_c   1.000
_cell.angle_alpha   90.00
_cell.angle_beta   90.00
_cell.angle_gamma   90.00
#
_symmetry.space_group_name_H-M   'P 1'
#
loop_
_entity.id
_entity.type
_entity.pdbx_description
1 polymer ?
#
loop_
_entity_poly.entity_id
_entity_poly.type
_entity_poly.pdbx_seq_one_letter_code
_entity_poly.pdbx_strand_id
1 'polypeptide(L)'
;MQMILAAVLLVMAVLNVFLLFVIRQIVVITNRQVQRHFTVELESLGTEVEGMLERLAEARKELQETERKETAPQEAETTASVARGLSQVPGFSHPRYRSEESLETYRYIRDHMKLDYSDYIRQALASRPQPDQVWERLRDVMDKLDFQTMYGLLLMQDEERETVLERMLTKEEQAALEQAAPLDLHPDFSDRMDAARQYMKLHDPVIRVESGDPDVRNRPEEEGLRVEYNPQIHEGIRLHMGAGVLDYSL
;
A
#
# COMPACT_ATOMS: atom_id res chain seq x y z
N MET A 1 62.66 -28.93 8.92
CA MET A 1 61.94 -27.96 8.06
C MET A 1 60.90 -28.65 7.16
N GLN A 2 61.27 -29.69 6.40
CA GLN A 2 60.32 -30.43 5.54
C GLN A 2 59.16 -31.11 6.30
N MET A 3 59.40 -31.72 7.47
CA MET A 3 58.31 -32.34 8.26
C MET A 3 57.30 -31.33 8.82
N ILE A 4 57.74 -30.11 9.14
CA ILE A 4 56.86 -29.05 9.65
C ILE A 4 55.97 -28.53 8.52
N LEU A 5 56.55 -28.33 7.33
CA LEU A 5 55.79 -27.92 6.14
C LEU A 5 54.75 -28.96 5.73
N ALA A 6 55.11 -30.25 5.77
CA ALA A 6 54.19 -31.35 5.51
C ALA A 6 53.03 -31.40 6.53
N ALA A 7 53.32 -31.16 7.82
CA ALA A 7 52.29 -31.10 8.85
C ALA A 7 51.32 -29.93 8.64
N VAL A 8 51.82 -28.74 8.29
CA VAL A 8 51.00 -27.55 8.01
C VAL A 8 50.10 -27.77 6.78
N LEU A 9 50.64 -28.37 5.72
CA LEU A 9 49.85 -28.71 4.52
C LEU A 9 48.74 -29.73 4.83
N LEU A 10 49.04 -30.71 5.69
CA LEU A 10 48.05 -31.71 6.10
C LEU A 10 46.93 -31.07 6.94
N VAL A 11 47.26 -30.15 7.86
CA VAL A 11 46.24 -29.42 8.63
C VAL A 11 45.37 -28.55 7.72
N MET A 12 45.97 -27.82 6.77
CA MET A 12 45.23 -27.02 5.78
C MET A 12 44.30 -27.88 4.91
N ALA A 13 44.76 -29.06 4.48
CA ALA A 13 43.95 -29.98 3.70
C ALA A 13 42.74 -30.50 4.51
N VAL A 14 42.97 -30.86 5.78
CA VAL A 14 41.89 -31.33 6.68
C VAL A 14 40.87 -30.22 6.94
N LEU A 15 41.31 -28.98 7.17
CA LEU A 15 40.41 -27.84 7.36
C LEU A 15 39.56 -27.55 6.12
N ASN A 16 40.15 -27.61 4.93
CA ASN A 16 39.41 -27.41 3.68
C ASN A 16 38.36 -28.51 3.44
N VAL A 17 38.70 -29.77 3.73
CA VAL A 17 37.74 -30.89 3.64
C VAL A 17 36.61 -30.71 4.66
N PHE A 18 36.93 -30.25 5.87
CA PHE A 18 35.93 -29.97 6.90
C PHE A 18 34.97 -28.84 6.48
N LEU A 19 35.50 -27.74 5.90
CA LEU A 19 34.69 -26.63 5.39
C LEU A 19 33.69 -27.11 4.31
N LEU A 20 34.14 -27.93 3.38
CA LEU A 20 33.28 -28.52 2.34
C LEU A 20 32.18 -29.40 2.94
N PHE A 21 32.48 -30.12 4.02
CA PHE A 21 31.51 -30.96 4.72
C PHE A 21 30.43 -30.12 5.42
N VAL A 22 30.83 -29.02 6.08
CA VAL A 22 29.91 -28.07 6.73
C VAL A 22 28.98 -27.43 5.71
N ILE A 23 29.50 -26.95 4.58
CA ILE A 23 28.69 -26.36 3.50
C ILE A 23 27.66 -27.38 2.98
N ARG A 24 28.10 -28.63 2.74
CA ARG A 24 27.19 -29.70 2.29
C ARG A 24 26.10 -29.99 3.33
N GLN A 25 26.44 -29.96 4.62
CA GLN A 25 25.47 -30.18 5.69
C GLN A 25 24.46 -29.04 5.81
N ILE A 26 24.89 -27.78 5.67
CA ILE A 26 24.01 -26.60 5.64
C ILE A 26 23.04 -26.71 4.46
N VAL A 27 23.50 -27.06 3.26
CA VAL A 27 22.63 -27.20 2.08
C VAL A 27 21.57 -28.30 2.30
N VAL A 28 21.93 -29.43 2.90
CA VAL A 28 20.98 -30.52 3.17
C VAL A 28 19.95 -30.13 4.24
N ILE A 29 20.36 -29.40 5.28
CA ILE A 29 19.45 -28.92 6.33
C ILE A 29 18.52 -27.84 5.79
N THR A 30 19.06 -26.88 5.02
CA THR A 30 18.29 -25.79 4.42
C THR A 30 17.26 -26.34 3.44
N ASN A 31 17.64 -27.28 2.57
CA ASN A 31 16.70 -27.87 1.62
C ASN A 31 15.56 -28.65 2.32
N ARG A 32 15.85 -29.35 3.43
CA ARG A 32 14.82 -30.03 4.24
C ARG A 32 13.90 -29.05 4.99
N GLN A 33 14.44 -27.95 5.51
CA GLN A 33 13.65 -26.94 6.22
C GLN A 33 12.77 -26.15 5.26
N VAL A 34 13.33 -25.73 4.12
CA VAL A 34 12.63 -25.05 3.03
C VAL A 34 11.48 -25.94 2.54
N GLN A 35 11.75 -27.19 2.15
CA GLN A 35 10.67 -28.08 1.69
C GLN A 35 9.56 -28.24 2.72
N ARG A 36 9.87 -28.45 4.01
CA ARG A 36 8.81 -28.59 5.03
C ARG A 36 8.02 -27.30 5.24
N HIS A 37 8.67 -26.14 5.33
CA HIS A 37 7.96 -24.88 5.52
C HIS A 37 7.09 -24.53 4.31
N PHE A 38 7.63 -24.63 3.10
CA PHE A 38 6.86 -24.35 1.88
C PHE A 38 5.68 -25.31 1.70
N THR A 39 5.82 -26.60 2.01
CA THR A 39 4.72 -27.55 1.84
C THR A 39 3.60 -27.30 2.86
N VAL A 40 3.95 -27.02 4.12
CA VAL A 40 2.96 -26.71 5.18
C VAL A 40 2.24 -25.40 4.90
N GLU A 41 2.96 -24.39 4.40
CA GLU A 41 2.39 -23.08 4.08
C GLU A 41 1.50 -23.12 2.82
N LEU A 42 1.87 -23.95 1.83
CA LEU A 42 1.02 -24.23 0.67
C LEU A 42 -0.25 -25.00 1.04
N GLU A 43 -0.16 -25.98 1.94
CA GLU A 43 -1.33 -26.69 2.45
C GLU A 43 -2.25 -25.76 3.24
N SER A 44 -1.69 -24.87 4.09
CA SER A 44 -2.52 -23.90 4.81
C SER A 44 -3.20 -22.90 3.88
N LEU A 45 -2.50 -22.39 2.87
CA LEU A 45 -3.08 -21.52 1.85
C LEU A 45 -4.17 -22.24 1.05
N GLY A 46 -3.98 -23.52 0.73
CA GLY A 46 -5.00 -24.36 0.09
C GLY A 46 -6.29 -24.44 0.92
N THR A 47 -6.16 -24.72 2.23
CA THR A 47 -7.32 -24.78 3.12
C THR A 47 -8.04 -23.44 3.30
N GLU A 48 -7.28 -22.33 3.27
CA GLU A 48 -7.85 -20.99 3.38
C GLU A 48 -8.60 -20.58 2.10
N VAL A 49 -8.05 -20.95 0.93
CA VAL A 49 -8.70 -20.76 -0.37
C VAL A 49 -9.96 -21.60 -0.48
N GLU A 50 -9.94 -22.86 -0.05
CA GLU A 50 -11.14 -23.72 -0.02
C GLU A 50 -12.23 -23.12 0.88
N GLY A 51 -11.86 -22.62 2.07
CA GLY A 51 -12.79 -21.95 2.97
C GLY A 51 -13.37 -20.64 2.40
N MET A 52 -12.57 -19.87 1.66
CA MET A 52 -13.06 -18.68 0.94
C MET A 52 -14.02 -19.05 -0.21
N LEU A 53 -13.73 -20.12 -0.95
CA LEU A 53 -14.59 -20.61 -2.02
C LEU A 53 -15.93 -21.13 -1.48
N GLU A 54 -15.92 -21.81 -0.34
CA GLU A 54 -17.14 -22.30 0.31
C GLU A 54 -18.02 -21.14 0.79
N ARG A 55 -17.43 -20.11 1.42
CA ARG A 55 -18.14 -18.87 1.78
C ARG A 55 -18.70 -18.13 0.58
N LEU A 56 -17.98 -18.09 -0.54
CA LEU A 56 -18.44 -17.49 -1.79
C LEU A 56 -19.61 -18.29 -2.41
N ALA A 57 -19.56 -19.62 -2.32
CA ALA A 57 -20.63 -20.49 -2.79
C ALA A 57 -21.89 -20.31 -1.94
N GLU A 58 -21.75 -20.20 -0.62
CA GLU A 58 -22.85 -19.96 0.30
C GLU A 58 -23.49 -18.59 0.07
N ALA A 59 -22.68 -17.52 -0.04
CA ALA A 59 -23.17 -16.18 -0.37
C ALA A 59 -23.87 -16.11 -1.74
N ARG A 60 -23.37 -16.83 -2.75
CA ARG A 60 -24.06 -16.94 -4.06
C ARG A 60 -25.39 -17.68 -3.95
N LYS A 61 -25.49 -18.68 -3.09
CA LYS A 61 -26.71 -19.44 -2.89
C LYS A 61 -27.78 -18.60 -2.19
N GLU A 62 -27.39 -17.79 -1.20
CA GLU A 62 -28.26 -16.80 -0.56
C GLU A 62 -28.75 -15.73 -1.55
N LEU A 63 -27.88 -15.25 -2.45
CA LEU A 63 -28.25 -14.34 -3.54
C LEU A 63 -29.21 -15.00 -4.56
N GLN A 64 -29.00 -16.25 -4.92
CA GLN A 64 -29.91 -16.96 -5.82
C GLN A 64 -31.27 -17.28 -5.17
N GLU A 65 -31.30 -17.56 -3.87
CA GLU A 65 -32.56 -17.78 -3.14
C GLU A 65 -33.35 -16.47 -2.94
N THR A 66 -32.66 -15.33 -2.90
CA THR A 66 -33.29 -14.00 -2.90
C THR A 66 -33.80 -13.63 -4.30
N GLU A 67 -33.01 -13.84 -5.36
CA GLU A 67 -33.44 -13.58 -6.75
C GLU A 67 -34.58 -14.51 -7.23
N ARG A 68 -34.57 -15.80 -6.85
CA ARG A 68 -35.66 -16.75 -7.19
C ARG A 68 -36.99 -16.42 -6.49
N LYS A 69 -36.95 -15.73 -5.36
CA LYS A 69 -38.16 -15.21 -4.69
C LYS A 69 -38.71 -13.97 -5.39
N GLU A 70 -37.91 -13.27 -6.19
CA GLU A 70 -38.31 -12.06 -6.93
C GLU A 70 -38.77 -12.33 -8.39
N THR A 71 -38.50 -13.52 -8.96
CA THR A 71 -38.79 -13.84 -10.39
C THR A 71 -39.92 -14.85 -10.63
N ALA A 72 -41.02 -14.78 -9.87
CA ALA A 72 -42.29 -15.38 -10.31
C ALA A 72 -43.06 -14.37 -11.19
N PRO A 73 -43.62 -14.76 -12.35
CA PRO A 73 -44.01 -13.80 -13.38
C PRO A 73 -45.38 -13.17 -13.06
N GLN A 74 -45.44 -11.84 -12.99
CA GLN A 74 -46.68 -11.09 -13.20
C GLN A 74 -46.66 -10.49 -14.59
N GLU A 75 -47.56 -11.02 -15.41
CA GLU A 75 -47.94 -10.49 -16.71
C GLU A 75 -48.46 -9.05 -16.59
N ALA A 76 -48.22 -8.31 -17.66
CA ALA A 76 -48.55 -6.92 -17.85
C ALA A 76 -50.03 -6.60 -17.60
N GLU A 77 -50.31 -5.44 -17.00
CA GLU A 77 -51.21 -4.49 -17.66
C GLU A 77 -51.06 -3.05 -17.16
N THR A 78 -51.17 -2.20 -18.17
CA THR A 78 -50.98 -0.77 -18.29
C THR A 78 -51.95 0.09 -17.47
N THR A 79 -51.51 1.35 -17.28
CA THR A 79 -52.30 2.59 -17.15
C THR A 79 -53.03 2.90 -15.84
N ALA A 80 -52.37 3.78 -15.08
CA ALA A 80 -52.89 5.07 -14.63
C ALA A 80 -54.34 5.17 -14.12
N SER A 81 -54.38 5.61 -12.86
CA SER A 81 -55.18 6.72 -12.34
C SER A 81 -56.21 6.37 -11.26
N VAL A 82 -56.11 7.16 -10.20
CA VAL A 82 -57.23 7.65 -9.37
C VAL A 82 -57.79 6.66 -8.33
N ALA A 83 -57.18 6.80 -7.15
CA ALA A 83 -57.84 7.29 -5.95
C ALA A 83 -58.91 6.43 -5.26
N ARG A 84 -58.70 6.40 -3.94
CA ARG A 84 -59.68 6.29 -2.86
C ARG A 84 -60.36 4.93 -2.70
N GLY A 85 -60.06 4.37 -1.53
CA GLY A 85 -61.01 3.56 -0.79
C GLY A 85 -60.91 2.08 -1.09
N LEU A 86 -59.83 1.45 -0.63
CA LEU A 86 -59.82 0.01 -0.47
C LEU A 86 -59.45 -0.33 0.96
N SER A 87 -60.48 -0.79 1.67
CA SER A 87 -60.48 -1.70 2.80
C SER A 87 -59.09 -2.08 3.34
N GLN A 88 -58.79 -1.62 4.55
CA GLN A 88 -57.77 -2.23 5.39
C GLN A 88 -58.17 -3.68 5.65
N VAL A 89 -57.55 -4.62 4.93
CA VAL A 89 -57.55 -6.04 5.32
C VAL A 89 -56.69 -6.14 6.59
N PRO A 90 -57.21 -6.65 7.72
CA PRO A 90 -56.42 -6.79 8.93
C PRO A 90 -55.24 -7.74 8.68
N GLY A 91 -54.02 -7.29 8.92
CA GLY A 91 -52.82 -8.14 8.91
C GLY A 91 -51.87 -7.99 7.72
N PHE A 92 -52.17 -7.16 6.72
CA PHE A 92 -51.20 -6.85 5.64
C PHE A 92 -50.61 -5.45 5.84
N SER A 93 -49.45 -5.38 6.50
CA SER A 93 -48.57 -4.21 6.39
C SER A 93 -47.91 -4.24 5.02
N HIS A 94 -47.99 -3.15 4.26
CA HIS A 94 -47.22 -3.03 3.03
C HIS A 94 -45.71 -3.10 3.36
N PRO A 95 -44.89 -3.81 2.56
CA PRO A 95 -43.45 -3.81 2.76
C PRO A 95 -42.94 -2.36 2.63
N ARG A 96 -42.35 -1.84 3.70
CA ARG A 96 -41.64 -0.55 3.67
C ARG A 96 -40.29 -0.75 2.98
N TYR A 97 -40.30 -0.79 1.64
CA TYR A 97 -39.06 -0.84 0.83
C TYR A 97 -38.18 0.41 0.99
N ARG A 98 -38.72 1.47 1.61
CA ARG A 98 -38.03 2.72 1.90
C ARG A 98 -37.97 2.90 3.41
N SER A 99 -36.79 2.71 3.99
CA SER A 99 -36.54 2.98 5.40
C SER A 99 -36.48 4.50 5.60
N GLU A 100 -37.54 5.08 6.15
CA GLU A 100 -37.57 6.50 6.53
C GLU A 100 -36.43 6.83 7.51
N GLU A 101 -36.12 5.91 8.43
CA GLU A 101 -35.01 6.01 9.38
C GLU A 101 -33.64 6.11 8.69
N SER A 102 -33.38 5.30 7.66
CA SER A 102 -32.12 5.36 6.90
C SER A 102 -31.96 6.67 6.12
N LEU A 103 -33.07 7.21 5.61
CA LEU A 103 -33.07 8.47 4.88
C LEU A 103 -32.96 9.67 5.81
N GLU A 104 -33.57 9.60 7.00
CA GLU A 104 -33.39 10.58 8.06
C GLU A 104 -31.96 10.56 8.60
N THR A 105 -31.36 9.38 8.74
CA THR A 105 -29.96 9.21 9.13
C THR A 105 -29.02 9.77 8.06
N TYR A 106 -29.23 9.44 6.78
CA TYR A 106 -28.48 10.04 5.68
C TYR A 106 -28.66 11.56 5.61
N ARG A 107 -29.89 12.07 5.77
CA ARG A 107 -30.16 13.51 5.81
C ARG A 107 -29.46 14.18 6.99
N TYR A 108 -29.49 13.56 8.17
CA TYR A 108 -28.79 14.03 9.35
C TYR A 108 -27.28 14.09 9.12
N ILE A 109 -26.69 13.02 8.59
CA ILE A 109 -25.26 12.97 8.24
C ILE A 109 -24.93 14.04 7.20
N ARG A 110 -25.64 14.11 6.09
CA ARG A 110 -25.41 15.13 5.04
C ARG A 110 -25.57 16.56 5.54
N ASP A 111 -26.55 16.81 6.41
CA ASP A 111 -26.82 18.16 6.91
C ASP A 111 -25.85 18.58 8.03
N HIS A 112 -25.26 17.63 8.78
CA HIS A 112 -24.37 17.88 9.93
C HIS A 112 -22.88 17.52 9.70
N MET A 113 -22.54 16.67 8.72
CA MET A 113 -21.18 16.42 8.21
C MET A 113 -20.81 17.38 7.07
N LYS A 114 -21.32 18.61 7.09
CA LYS A 114 -20.72 19.71 6.31
C LYS A 114 -19.42 20.14 6.98
N LEU A 115 -18.45 19.24 6.98
CA LEU A 115 -17.07 19.57 7.30
C LEU A 115 -16.58 20.56 6.26
N ASP A 116 -16.06 21.71 6.68
CA ASP A 116 -15.42 22.64 5.77
C ASP A 116 -14.07 22.04 5.35
N TYR A 117 -14.11 21.17 4.35
CA TYR A 117 -12.93 20.56 3.75
C TYR A 117 -11.93 21.61 3.26
N SER A 118 -12.39 22.81 2.89
CA SER A 118 -11.52 23.90 2.47
C SER A 118 -10.72 24.49 3.64
N ASP A 119 -11.29 24.50 4.85
CA ASP A 119 -10.55 24.88 6.07
C ASP A 119 -9.49 23.83 6.42
N TYR A 120 -9.82 22.53 6.33
CA TYR A 120 -8.85 21.46 6.59
C TYR A 120 -7.69 21.48 5.58
N ILE A 121 -7.98 21.69 4.29
CA ILE A 121 -6.95 21.84 3.25
C ILE A 121 -6.08 23.07 3.53
N ARG A 122 -6.68 24.20 3.95
CA ARG A 122 -5.91 25.41 4.31
C ARG A 122 -5.00 25.20 5.52
N GLN A 123 -5.50 24.53 6.56
CA GLN A 123 -4.69 24.20 7.74
C GLN A 123 -3.54 23.24 7.38
N ALA A 124 -3.82 22.25 6.52
CA ALA A 124 -2.83 21.33 6.00
C ALA A 124 -1.73 22.11 5.24
N LEU A 125 -2.11 23.00 4.31
CA LEU A 125 -1.18 23.83 3.55
C LEU A 125 -0.35 24.77 4.43
N ALA A 126 -0.93 25.31 5.50
CA ALA A 126 -0.21 26.13 6.47
C ALA A 126 0.81 25.32 7.30
N SER A 127 0.55 24.03 7.50
CA SER A 127 1.40 23.13 8.29
C SER A 127 2.37 22.32 7.43
N ARG A 128 2.44 22.59 6.11
CA ARG A 128 3.26 21.81 5.19
C ARG A 128 4.75 21.95 5.53
N PRO A 129 5.55 20.87 5.39
CA PRO A 129 6.99 20.98 5.41
C PRO A 129 7.44 21.97 4.33
N GLN A 130 8.38 22.84 4.65
CA GLN A 130 9.07 23.61 3.62
C GLN A 130 10.14 22.71 3.00
N PRO A 131 10.26 22.67 1.66
CA PRO A 131 11.32 21.92 1.03
C PRO A 131 12.63 22.58 1.42
N ASP A 132 13.48 21.83 2.10
CA ASP A 132 14.83 22.28 2.41
C ASP A 132 15.78 21.89 1.27
N GLN A 133 16.99 22.45 1.31
CA GLN A 133 17.99 22.18 0.29
C GLN A 133 18.36 20.68 0.24
N VAL A 134 18.23 19.96 1.35
CA VAL A 134 18.46 18.51 1.43
C VAL A 134 17.42 17.76 0.61
N TRP A 135 16.14 18.09 0.77
CA TRP A 135 15.04 17.48 0.03
C TRP A 135 15.18 17.70 -1.49
N GLU A 136 15.52 18.92 -1.93
CA GLU A 136 15.71 19.22 -3.35
C GLU A 136 16.85 18.38 -3.95
N ARG A 137 17.97 18.29 -3.24
CA ARG A 137 19.12 17.49 -3.68
C ARG A 137 18.82 16.00 -3.68
N LEU A 138 18.09 15.50 -2.68
CA LEU A 138 17.66 14.10 -2.64
C LEU A 138 16.70 13.75 -3.77
N ARG A 139 15.82 14.67 -4.16
CA ARG A 139 14.98 14.48 -5.35
C ARG A 139 15.84 14.26 -6.59
N ASP A 140 16.83 15.12 -6.79
CA ASP A 140 17.76 14.99 -7.93
C ASP A 140 18.59 13.69 -7.85
N VAL A 141 18.94 13.22 -6.64
CA VAL A 141 19.57 11.89 -6.41
C VAL A 141 18.63 10.76 -6.84
N MET A 142 17.38 10.77 -6.39
CA MET A 142 16.41 9.72 -6.68
C MET A 142 16.04 9.68 -8.17
N ASP A 143 16.07 10.82 -8.86
CA ASP A 143 15.87 10.88 -10.31
C ASP A 143 17.03 10.22 -11.08
N LYS A 144 18.26 10.28 -10.56
CA LYS A 144 19.43 9.58 -11.13
C LYS A 144 19.47 8.10 -10.76
N LEU A 145 18.95 7.75 -9.59
CA LEU A 145 18.86 6.38 -9.08
C LEU A 145 17.51 5.77 -9.45
N ASP A 146 17.26 5.64 -10.74
CA ASP A 146 16.08 4.94 -11.23
C ASP A 146 16.10 3.45 -10.82
N PHE A 147 14.98 2.74 -11.03
CA PHE A 147 14.86 1.35 -10.62
C PHE A 147 15.99 0.45 -11.19
N GLN A 148 16.38 0.68 -12.45
CA GLN A 148 17.43 -0.11 -13.09
C GLN A 148 18.80 0.16 -12.48
N THR A 149 19.13 1.43 -12.26
CA THR A 149 20.38 1.85 -11.65
C THR A 149 20.48 1.31 -10.23
N MET A 150 19.42 1.45 -9.44
CA MET A 150 19.39 1.01 -8.05
C MET A 150 19.52 -0.51 -7.93
N TYR A 151 18.83 -1.26 -8.78
CA TYR A 151 18.98 -2.70 -8.85
C TYR A 151 20.41 -3.11 -9.24
N GLY A 152 21.02 -2.41 -10.19
CA GLY A 152 22.41 -2.61 -10.58
C GLY A 152 23.38 -2.39 -9.41
N LEU A 153 23.21 -1.30 -8.66
CA LEU A 153 24.04 -0.97 -7.50
C LEU A 153 23.87 -1.99 -6.36
N LEU A 154 22.67 -2.52 -6.14
CA LEU A 154 22.41 -3.55 -5.12
C LEU A 154 23.16 -4.87 -5.38
N LEU A 155 23.45 -5.19 -6.64
CA LEU A 155 24.17 -6.41 -7.02
C LEU A 155 25.70 -6.24 -6.99
N MET A 156 26.20 -5.01 -6.89
CA MET A 156 27.63 -4.71 -6.86
C MET A 156 28.24 -4.96 -5.48
N GLN A 157 29.54 -5.21 -5.45
CA GLN A 157 30.30 -5.20 -4.19
C GLN A 157 30.41 -3.76 -3.65
N ASP A 158 30.53 -3.62 -2.33
CA ASP A 158 30.47 -2.33 -1.64
C ASP A 158 31.50 -1.31 -2.17
N GLU A 159 32.73 -1.75 -2.45
CA GLU A 159 33.82 -0.89 -2.96
C GLU A 159 33.53 -0.37 -4.39
N GLU A 160 32.98 -1.23 -5.25
CA GLU A 160 32.61 -0.87 -6.62
C GLU A 160 31.39 0.05 -6.61
N ARG A 161 30.41 -0.24 -5.76
CA ARG A 161 29.20 0.57 -5.59
C ARG A 161 29.54 1.99 -5.16
N GLU A 162 30.41 2.16 -4.18
CA GLU A 162 30.81 3.49 -3.70
C GLU A 162 31.51 4.28 -4.81
N THR A 163 32.40 3.63 -5.58
CA THR A 163 33.08 4.26 -6.72
C THR A 163 32.09 4.71 -7.80
N VAL A 164 31.02 3.94 -8.04
CA VAL A 164 29.98 4.30 -9.00
C VAL A 164 29.13 5.47 -8.47
N LEU A 165 28.74 5.42 -7.19
CA LEU A 165 27.99 6.51 -6.53
C LEU A 165 28.77 7.84 -6.56
N GLU A 166 30.08 7.81 -6.28
CA GLU A 166 30.96 8.99 -6.37
C GLU A 166 31.04 9.61 -7.77
N ARG A 167 30.84 8.81 -8.81
CA ARG A 167 30.84 9.28 -10.20
C ARG A 167 29.49 9.81 -10.63
N MET A 168 28.41 9.25 -10.10
CA MET A 168 27.03 9.61 -10.47
C MET A 168 26.52 10.83 -9.70
N LEU A 169 26.90 10.94 -8.42
CA LEU A 169 26.43 11.97 -7.52
C LEU A 169 27.46 13.09 -7.39
N THR A 170 26.95 14.32 -7.30
CA THR A 170 27.79 15.48 -6.95
C THR A 170 28.10 15.45 -5.45
N LYS A 171 29.12 16.21 -5.03
CA LYS A 171 29.48 16.32 -3.60
C LYS A 171 28.32 16.84 -2.72
N GLU A 172 27.50 17.73 -3.28
CA GLU A 172 26.34 18.29 -2.58
C GLU A 172 25.23 17.24 -2.42
N GLU A 173 25.00 16.42 -3.45
CA GLU A 173 24.05 15.32 -3.43
C GLU A 173 24.48 14.20 -2.48
N GLN A 174 25.77 13.88 -2.44
CA GLN A 174 26.32 12.94 -1.46
C GLN A 174 26.17 13.47 -0.02
N ALA A 175 26.42 14.76 0.19
CA ALA A 175 26.23 15.37 1.50
C ALA A 175 24.75 15.36 1.92
N ALA A 176 23.82 15.62 1.01
CA ALA A 176 22.39 15.53 1.27
C ALA A 176 21.95 14.09 1.59
N LEU A 177 22.49 13.10 0.86
CA LEU A 177 22.25 11.68 1.14
C LEU A 177 22.78 11.29 2.52
N GLU A 178 23.98 11.73 2.88
CA GLU A 178 24.56 11.45 4.20
C GLU A 178 23.80 12.14 5.33
N GLN A 179 23.27 13.34 5.09
CA GLN A 179 22.47 14.06 6.08
C GLN A 179 21.12 13.38 6.34
N ALA A 180 20.49 12.82 5.31
CA ALA A 180 19.19 12.17 5.44
C ALA A 180 19.28 10.67 5.81
N ALA A 181 20.35 9.99 5.37
CA ALA A 181 20.61 8.59 5.63
C ALA A 181 22.10 8.36 5.91
N PRO A 182 22.57 8.65 7.13
CA PRO A 182 23.96 8.50 7.52
C PRO A 182 24.42 7.05 7.41
N LEU A 183 25.64 6.83 6.89
CA LEU A 183 26.18 5.49 6.63
C LEU A 183 26.38 4.67 7.91
N ASP A 184 26.66 5.34 9.03
CA ASP A 184 26.81 4.77 10.36
C ASP A 184 25.49 4.24 10.95
N LEU A 185 24.36 4.83 10.57
CA LEU A 185 23.03 4.35 10.95
C LEU A 185 22.46 3.33 9.96
N HIS A 186 22.79 3.47 8.68
CA HIS A 186 22.30 2.64 7.59
C HIS A 186 23.48 2.11 6.74
N PRO A 187 24.20 1.08 7.23
CA PRO A 187 25.37 0.54 6.55
C PRO A 187 25.00 -0.26 5.30
N ASP A 188 23.82 -0.87 5.27
CA ASP A 188 23.31 -1.52 4.08
C ASP A 188 22.77 -0.50 3.08
N PHE A 189 23.09 -0.68 1.80
CA PHE A 189 22.71 0.28 0.76
C PHE A 189 21.20 0.32 0.54
N SER A 190 20.50 -0.82 0.62
CA SER A 190 19.04 -0.84 0.50
C SER A 190 18.39 -0.04 1.62
N ASP A 191 18.81 -0.32 2.86
CA ASP A 191 18.31 0.39 4.04
C ASP A 191 18.59 1.90 3.96
N ARG A 192 19.77 2.28 3.46
CA ARG A 192 20.14 3.69 3.27
C ARG A 192 19.25 4.38 2.24
N MET A 193 18.95 3.73 1.12
CA MET A 193 18.05 4.28 0.10
C MET A 193 16.62 4.39 0.61
N ASP A 194 16.15 3.42 1.40
CA ASP A 194 14.82 3.47 2.00
C ASP A 194 14.71 4.58 3.06
N ALA A 195 15.74 4.78 3.88
CA ALA A 195 15.82 5.91 4.81
C ALA A 195 15.78 7.26 4.07
N ALA A 196 16.54 7.41 2.97
CA ALA A 196 16.53 8.62 2.15
C ALA A 196 15.14 8.89 1.52
N ARG A 197 14.45 7.84 1.04
CA ARG A 197 13.06 7.95 0.55
C ARG A 197 12.09 8.33 1.66
N GLN A 198 12.26 7.78 2.85
CA GLN A 198 11.43 8.12 4.01
C GLN A 198 11.61 9.59 4.42
N TYR A 199 12.85 10.08 4.41
CA TYR A 199 13.15 11.49 4.62
C TYR A 199 12.42 12.36 3.58
N MET A 200 12.56 12.04 2.29
CA MET A 200 11.86 12.75 1.22
C MET A 200 10.35 12.76 1.42
N LYS A 201 9.76 11.63 1.84
CA LYS A 201 8.33 11.55 2.11
C LYS A 201 7.92 12.42 3.31
N LEU A 202 8.70 12.44 4.39
CA LEU A 202 8.39 13.26 5.57
C LEU A 202 8.47 14.76 5.30
N HIS A 203 9.38 15.16 4.41
CA HIS A 203 9.64 16.54 4.04
C HIS A 203 9.01 16.95 2.71
N ASP A 204 8.10 16.14 2.16
CA ASP A 204 7.40 16.44 0.91
C ASP A 204 6.55 17.72 1.07
N PRO A 205 6.82 18.78 0.30
CA PRO A 205 6.05 20.02 0.38
C PRO A 205 4.68 19.92 -0.30
N VAL A 206 4.41 18.84 -1.04
CA VAL A 206 3.17 18.64 -1.77
C VAL A 206 2.14 17.92 -0.89
N ILE A 207 0.98 18.55 -0.73
CA ILE A 207 -0.16 17.93 -0.08
C ILE A 207 -1.02 17.28 -1.14
N ARG A 208 -1.28 15.98 -0.97
CA ARG A 208 -2.19 15.25 -1.85
C ARG A 208 -3.56 15.11 -1.20
N VAL A 209 -4.60 15.44 -1.93
CA VAL A 209 -6.00 15.35 -1.51
C VAL A 209 -6.71 14.38 -2.43
N GLU A 210 -7.23 13.28 -1.89
CA GLU A 210 -8.13 12.40 -2.63
C GLU A 210 -9.58 12.81 -2.35
N SER A 211 -10.41 12.90 -3.38
CA SER A 211 -11.84 13.20 -3.26
C SER A 211 -12.69 12.29 -4.12
N GLY A 212 -13.89 11.97 -3.63
CA GLY A 212 -14.93 11.26 -4.36
C GLY A 212 -15.65 12.09 -5.41
N ASP A 213 -15.37 13.40 -5.49
CA ASP A 213 -16.01 14.30 -6.44
C ASP A 213 -15.33 14.21 -7.83
N PRO A 214 -16.04 13.74 -8.88
CA PRO A 214 -15.48 13.62 -10.23
C PRO A 214 -15.06 14.96 -10.86
N ASP A 215 -15.63 16.09 -10.41
CA ASP A 215 -15.31 17.41 -10.96
C ASP A 215 -13.89 17.86 -10.60
N VAL A 216 -13.31 17.26 -9.55
CA VAL A 216 -11.93 17.49 -9.10
C VAL A 216 -10.90 17.16 -10.17
N ARG A 217 -11.18 16.22 -11.08
CA ARG A 217 -10.26 15.83 -12.16
C ARG A 217 -9.87 17.00 -13.08
N ASN A 218 -10.72 18.01 -13.16
CA ASN A 218 -10.52 19.17 -14.01
C ASN A 218 -9.94 20.38 -13.26
N ARG A 219 -9.63 20.22 -11.96
CA ARG A 219 -9.07 21.30 -11.16
C ARG A 219 -7.60 21.53 -11.55
N PRO A 220 -7.19 22.80 -11.79
CA PRO A 220 -5.78 23.09 -12.08
C PRO A 220 -4.90 22.69 -10.89
N GLU A 221 -3.69 22.21 -11.17
CA GLU A 221 -2.70 21.95 -10.13
C GLU A 221 -2.35 23.29 -9.44
N GLU A 222 -2.55 23.35 -8.13
CA GLU A 222 -2.21 24.50 -7.29
C GLU A 222 -0.82 24.24 -6.64
N GLU A 223 -0.05 25.30 -6.36
CA GLU A 223 1.33 25.14 -5.90
C GLU A 223 1.41 24.47 -4.51
N GLY A 224 1.93 23.23 -4.50
CA GLY A 224 2.01 22.39 -3.30
C GLY A 224 0.68 21.73 -2.90
N LEU A 225 -0.32 21.72 -3.79
CA LEU A 225 -1.57 21.01 -3.61
C LEU A 225 -1.90 20.17 -4.85
N ARG A 226 -1.98 18.86 -4.67
CA ARG A 226 -2.41 17.93 -5.71
C ARG A 226 -3.75 17.33 -5.32
N VAL A 227 -4.78 17.52 -6.14
CA VAL A 227 -6.11 16.97 -5.87
C VAL A 227 -6.39 15.86 -6.88
N GLU A 228 -6.65 14.66 -6.38
CA GLU A 228 -6.85 13.45 -7.17
C GLU A 228 -8.26 12.91 -6.94
N TYR A 229 -8.89 12.41 -8.00
CA TYR A 229 -10.18 11.73 -7.88
C TYR A 229 -9.97 10.28 -7.46
N ASN A 230 -10.65 9.86 -6.39
CA ASN A 230 -10.68 8.48 -5.94
C ASN A 230 -12.13 7.96 -5.94
N PRO A 231 -12.49 7.02 -6.84
CA PRO A 231 -13.86 6.47 -6.92
C PRO A 231 -14.26 5.62 -5.71
N GLN A 232 -13.31 5.25 -4.85
CA GLN A 232 -13.60 4.51 -3.61
C GLN A 232 -14.09 5.42 -2.49
N ILE A 233 -13.94 6.74 -2.64
CA ILE A 233 -14.50 7.73 -1.71
C ILE A 233 -15.90 8.08 -2.22
N HIS A 234 -16.93 7.81 -1.42
CA HIS A 234 -18.30 8.18 -1.74
C HIS A 234 -18.61 9.62 -1.34
N GLU A 235 -18.11 10.06 -0.18
CA GLU A 235 -18.26 11.44 0.30
C GLU A 235 -17.03 11.85 1.12
N GLY A 236 -16.65 13.13 1.05
CA GLY A 236 -15.51 13.68 1.80
C GLY A 236 -14.16 13.61 1.08
N ILE A 237 -13.09 13.66 1.88
CA ILE A 237 -11.70 13.74 1.38
C ILE A 237 -10.72 12.94 2.24
N ARG A 238 -9.62 12.53 1.63
CA ARG A 238 -8.43 12.02 2.32
C ARG A 238 -7.24 12.94 2.06
N LEU A 239 -6.61 13.42 3.12
CA LEU A 239 -5.45 14.31 3.05
C LEU A 239 -4.18 13.53 3.34
N HIS A 240 -3.21 13.58 2.44
CA HIS A 240 -1.88 13.02 2.59
C HIS A 240 -0.90 14.17 2.83
N MET A 241 -0.26 14.15 4.00
CA MET A 241 0.76 15.11 4.40
C MET A 241 2.02 14.34 4.80
N GLY A 242 2.98 14.30 3.88
CA GLY A 242 4.18 13.50 4.01
C GLY A 242 3.90 12.02 4.32
N ALA A 243 4.27 11.55 5.51
CA ALA A 243 3.99 10.17 5.95
C ALA A 243 2.59 9.97 6.57
N GLY A 244 1.89 11.06 6.90
CA GLY A 244 0.59 11.02 7.56
C GLY A 244 -0.59 11.01 6.60
N VAL A 245 -1.69 10.39 7.04
CA VAL A 245 -2.98 10.40 6.34
C VAL A 245 -4.07 10.84 7.31
N LEU A 246 -4.80 11.89 6.95
CA LEU A 246 -6.02 12.29 7.63
C LEU A 246 -7.21 11.87 6.76
N ASP A 247 -8.00 10.93 7.26
CA ASP A 247 -9.12 10.38 6.53
C ASP A 247 -10.44 10.98 7.05
N TYR A 248 -11.08 11.79 6.20
CA TYR A 248 -12.40 12.35 6.42
C TYR A 248 -13.39 11.85 5.35
N SER A 249 -13.08 10.69 4.75
CA SER A 249 -13.89 10.06 3.70
C SER A 249 -14.84 9.00 4.25
N LEU A 250 -15.94 8.79 3.51
CA LEU A 250 -16.94 7.74 3.67
C LEU A 250 -16.98 6.85 2.43
#